data_AF-A0A9D2LND5-F1
#
_entry.id   AF-A0A9D2LND5-F1
#
_cell.length_a   1.000
_cell.length_b   1.000
_cell.length_c   1.000
_cell.angle_alpha   90.00
_cell.angle_beta   90.00
_cell.angle_gamma   90.00
#
_symmetry.space_group_name_H-M   'P 1'
#
loop_
_entity.id
_entity.type
_entity.pdbx_description
1 polymer ?
#
loop_
_entity_poly.entity_id
_entity_poly.type
_entity_poly.pdbx_seq_one_letter_code
_entity_poly.pdbx_strand_id
1 'polypeptide(L)' 'MEVSPQTIQEWIEQTCQEKFQAPLEKLSSINLFYLYHEIEREYGVRIPTKQIEEGVLDRTEKASEYLYDQMK' A
#
# COMPACT_ATOMS: atom_id res chain seq x y z
N MET A 1 -8.79 -14.59 8.51
CA MET A 1 -9.23 -13.54 7.58
C MET A 1 -8.77 -13.97 6.20
N GLU A 2 -9.70 -14.17 5.25
CA GLU A 2 -9.33 -14.36 3.85
C GLU A 2 -8.92 -13.00 3.31
N VAL A 3 -7.61 -12.76 3.26
CA VAL A 3 -7.07 -11.54 2.68
C VAL A 3 -7.16 -11.69 1.16
N SER A 4 -7.88 -10.80 0.49
CA SER A 4 -7.98 -10.76 -0.97
C SER A 4 -7.35 -9.47 -1.50
N PRO A 5 -6.92 -9.41 -2.77
CA PRO A 5 -6.41 -8.18 -3.38
C PRO A 5 -7.42 -7.02 -3.26
N GLN A 6 -8.72 -7.30 -3.37
CA GLN A 6 -9.76 -6.28 -3.22
C GLN A 6 -9.81 -5.69 -1.82
N THR A 7 -9.72 -6.54 -0.78
CA THR A 7 -9.69 -6.09 0.61
C THR A 7 -8.46 -5.23 0.91
N ILE A 8 -7.30 -5.60 0.37
CA ILE A 8 -6.07 -4.80 0.51
C ILE A 8 -6.22 -3.46 -0.21
N GLN A 9 -6.80 -3.46 -1.42
CA GLN A 9 -7.04 -2.24 -2.18
C GLN A 9 -7.96 -1.27 -1.43
N GLU A 10 -9.10 -1.76 -0.94
CA GLU A 10 -10.05 -0.96 -0.15
C GLU A 10 -9.39 -0.38 1.11
N TRP A 11 -8.57 -1.18 1.80
CA TRP A 11 -7.84 -0.73 2.97
C TRP A 11 -6.81 0.36 2.65
N ILE A 12 -6.08 0.24 1.53
CA ILE A 12 -5.12 1.26 1.09
C ILE A 12 -5.88 2.54 0.77
N GLU A 13 -6.99 2.47 0.01
CA GLU A 13 -7.80 3.64 -0.35
C GLU A 13 -8.37 4.34 0.89
N GLN A 14 -8.92 3.57 1.84
CA GLN A 14 -9.40 4.10 3.11
C GLN A 14 -8.28 4.76 3.90
N THR A 15 -7.15 4.10 4.08
CA THR A 15 -6.00 4.65 4.81
C THR A 15 -5.50 5.93 4.16
N CYS A 16 -5.44 5.96 2.82
CA CYS A 16 -5.03 7.15 2.08
C CYS A 16 -6.00 8.32 2.29
N GLN A 17 -7.29 8.04 2.24
CA GLN A 17 -8.34 9.03 2.42
C GLN A 17 -8.40 9.54 3.88
N GLU A 18 -8.30 8.65 4.87
CA GLU A 18 -8.39 9.00 6.29
C GLU A 18 -7.16 9.75 6.79
N LYS A 19 -5.95 9.32 6.40
CA LYS A 19 -4.70 9.90 6.92
C LYS A 19 -4.18 11.06 6.09
N PHE A 20 -4.29 10.96 4.76
CA PHE A 20 -3.66 11.92 3.85
C PHE A 20 -4.67 12.76 3.07
N GLN A 21 -5.97 12.46 3.16
CA GLN A 21 -7.05 13.14 2.43
C GLN A 21 -6.79 13.22 0.92
N ALA A 22 -6.07 12.24 0.39
CA ALA A 22 -5.62 12.19 -1.00
C ALA A 22 -5.52 10.74 -1.47
N PRO A 23 -5.77 10.46 -2.76
CA PRO A 23 -5.55 9.14 -3.33
C PRO A 23 -4.05 8.80 -3.37
N LEU A 24 -3.73 7.50 -3.39
CA LEU A 24 -2.37 6.96 -3.43
C LEU A 24 -1.48 7.66 -4.47
N GLU A 25 -2.00 7.85 -5.68
CA GLU A 25 -1.31 8.45 -6.83
C GLU A 25 -0.88 9.90 -6.62
N LYS A 26 -1.47 10.58 -5.61
CA LYS A 26 -1.18 11.98 -5.26
C LYS A 26 -0.36 12.10 -3.98
N LEU A 27 0.02 10.99 -3.36
CA LEU A 27 0.83 11.02 -2.16
C LEU A 27 2.26 11.44 -2.50
N SER A 28 2.83 12.30 -1.65
CA SER A 28 4.26 12.61 -1.69
C SER A 28 5.07 11.39 -1.24
N SER A 29 6.37 11.36 -1.56
CA SER A 29 7.27 10.29 -1.10
C SER A 29 7.29 10.13 0.43
N ILE A 30 7.07 11.22 1.18
CA ILE A 30 6.95 11.18 2.64
C ILE A 30 5.65 10.47 3.06
N ASN A 31 4.52 10.79 2.44
CA ASN A 31 3.24 10.14 2.74
C ASN A 31 3.26 8.66 2.36
N LEU A 32 3.87 8.32 1.22
CA LEU A 32 4.09 6.95 0.79
C LEU A 32 4.92 6.18 1.83
N PHE A 33 6.00 6.76 2.36
CA PHE A 33 6.78 6.14 3.43
C PHE A 33 5.93 5.79 4.66
N TYR A 34 5.05 6.69 5.11
CA TYR A 34 4.13 6.41 6.21
C TYR A 34 3.11 5.32 5.87
N LEU A 35 2.57 5.33 4.65
CA LEU A 35 1.64 4.32 4.19
C LEU A 35 2.29 2.92 4.20
N TYR A 36 3.53 2.80 3.73
CA TYR A 36 4.24 1.51 3.73
C TYR A 36 4.51 0.98 5.13
N HIS A 37 4.79 1.87 6.08
CA HIS A 37 4.93 1.47 7.48
C HIS A 37 3.60 0.95 8.05
N GLU A 38 2.48 1.57 7.69
CA GLU A 38 1.15 1.07 8.09
C GLU A 38 0.84 -0.28 7.42
N ILE A 39 1.21 -0.47 6.15
CA ILE A 39 1.08 -1.76 5.46
C ILE A 39 1.91 -2.85 6.16
N GLU A 40 3.15 -2.55 6.54
CA GLU A 40 4.00 -3.48 7.29
C GLU A 40 3.38 -3.85 8.64
N ARG A 41 2.73 -2.89 9.32
CA ARG A 41 2.05 -3.15 10.60
C ARG A 41 0.77 -3.96 10.45
N GLU A 42 -0.03 -3.69 9.42
CA GLU A 42 -1.33 -4.34 9.23
C GLU A 42 -1.19 -5.74 8.64
N TYR A 43 -0.36 -5.87 7.60
CA TYR A 43 -0.23 -7.10 6.81
C TYR A 43 1.04 -7.89 7.12
N GLY A 44 1.97 -7.35 7.91
CA GLY A 44 3.25 -7.99 8.18
C GLY A 44 4.19 -8.05 6.97
N VAL A 45 3.85 -7.32 5.89
CA VAL A 45 4.61 -7.31 4.63
C VAL A 45 5.55 -6.12 4.62
N ARG A 46 6.85 -6.42 4.56
CA ARG A 46 7.88 -5.38 4.45
C ARG A 46 8.14 -5.04 2.99
N ILE A 47 7.84 -3.81 2.60
CA ILE A 47 8.08 -3.32 1.25
C ILE A 47 9.51 -2.82 1.13
N PRO A 48 10.34 -3.38 0.22
CA PRO A 48 11.70 -2.89 0.00
C PRO A 48 11.70 -1.48 -0.60
N THR A 49 12.58 -0.61 -0.12
CA THR A 49 12.75 0.75 -0.63
C THR A 49 12.99 0.80 -2.14
N LYS A 50 13.67 -0.21 -2.69
CA LYS A 50 13.88 -0.32 -4.13
C LYS A 50 12.56 -0.43 -4.93
N GLN A 51 11.59 -1.19 -4.43
CA GLN A 51 10.28 -1.34 -5.11
C GLN A 51 9.45 -0.06 -5.04
N ILE A 52 9.67 0.73 -3.99
CA ILE A 52 9.09 2.06 -3.82
C ILE A 52 9.68 3.02 -4.85
N GLU A 53 11.00 3.02 -5.02
CA GLU A 53 11.70 3.84 -6.01
C GLU A 53 11.35 3.45 -7.46
N GLU A 54 11.06 2.17 -7.71
CA GLU A 54 10.63 1.66 -9.02
C GLU A 54 9.16 1.95 -9.36
N GLY A 55 8.41 2.60 -8.45
CA GLY A 55 7.01 2.97 -8.68
C GLY A 55 6.07 1.76 -8.76
N VAL A 56 6.47 0.62 -8.19
CA VAL A 56 5.68 -0.63 -8.21
C VAL A 56 4.33 -0.42 -7.49
N LEU A 57 4.30 0.52 -6.54
CA LEU A 57 3.14 0.84 -5.70
C LEU A 57 2.47 2.18 -6.06
N ASP A 58 2.73 2.72 -7.24
CA ASP A 58 2.17 4.01 -7.67
C ASP A 58 0.65 3.94 -7.98
N ARG A 59 0.10 2.72 -8.03
CA ARG A 59 -1.33 2.46 -8.24
C ARG A 59 -1.84 1.47 -7.22
N THR A 60 -3.06 1.72 -6.72
CA THR A 60 -3.66 0.91 -5.66
C THR A 60 -3.84 -0.55 -6.08
N GLU A 61 -4.22 -0.79 -7.33
CA GLU A 61 -4.38 -2.12 -7.92
C GLU A 61 -3.05 -2.92 -7.93
N LYS A 62 -1.96 -2.29 -8.39
CA LYS A 62 -0.63 -2.93 -8.37
C LYS A 62 -0.14 -3.16 -6.95
N ALA A 63 -0.41 -2.21 -6.06
CA ALA A 63 -0.04 -2.31 -4.66
C ALA A 63 -0.76 -3.46 -3.96
N SER A 64 -2.06 -3.62 -4.21
CA SER A 64 -2.82 -4.71 -3.61
C SER A 64 -2.43 -6.09 -4.15
N GLU A 65 -2.17 -6.20 -5.45
CA GLU A 65 -1.65 -7.44 -6.05
C GLU A 65 -0.28 -7.82 -5.50
N TYR A 66 0.65 -6.86 -5.41
CA TYR A 66 1.98 -7.08 -4.85
C TYR A 66 1.91 -7.57 -3.40
N LEU A 67 1.12 -6.88 -2.57
CA LEU A 67 0.97 -7.24 -1.16
C LEU A 67 0.33 -8.61 -1.00
N TYR A 68 -0.69 -8.91 -1.80
CA TYR A 68 -1.32 -10.23 -1.79
C TYR A 68 -0.33 -11.35 -2.13
N ASP A 69 0.53 -11.16 -3.14
CA ASP A 69 1.55 -12.14 -3.53
C ASP A 69 2.60 -12.37 -2.41
N GLN A 70 3.01 -11.31 -1.70
CA GLN A 70 3.95 -11.41 -0.58
C GLN A 70 3.36 -12.10 0.67
N MET A 71 2.03 -12.17 0.79
CA MET A 71 1.35 -12.81 1.93
C MET A 71 1.07 -14.30 1.73
N LYS A 72 1.32 -14.83 0.52
CA LYS A 72 1.09 -16.22 0.14
C LYS A 72 2.32 -17.10 0.43
#